data_AF-A0AAV5FSF8-F1
#
_entry.id   AF-A0AAV5FSF8-F1
#
_cell.length_a   1.000
_cell.length_b   1.000
_cell.length_c   1.000
_cell.angle_alpha   90.00
_cell.angle_beta   90.00
_cell.angle_gamma   90.00
#
_symmetry.space_group_name_H-M   'P 1'
#
loop_
_entity.id
_entity.type
_entity.pdbx_description
1 polymer ?
#
loop_
_entity_poly.entity_id
_entity_poly.type
_entity_poly.pdbx_seq_one_letter_code
_entity_poly.pdbx_strand_id
1 'polypeptide(L)'
;MSELLVCQDRERYKLGDAASFHYLNQSNCIKLDGMDDSLEYITTRRAMDIVGISSNEQDAIFRVVAAILHLGNVEFSEGSEADSSVPKDDKSQFHLKTAAELFMCDEKGLEESLCKRVMVTRGESIVRNLDPRAAALSRDALARIVYSRLFDWLVTKINTSIGQDLNSKLLIGVLDIYGFESFKTNSHSRL
;
A
#
# COMPACT_ATOMS: atom_id res chain seq x y z
N MET A 1 9.63 5.50 -2.19
CA MET A 1 9.90 4.08 -2.57
C MET A 1 10.20 3.92 -4.05
N SER A 2 9.61 4.75 -4.89
CA SER A 2 9.89 4.88 -6.33
C SER A 2 11.32 5.37 -6.66
N GLU A 3 11.95 6.19 -5.81
CA GLU A 3 13.40 6.52 -5.89
C GLU A 3 14.28 5.52 -5.11
N LEU A 4 13.70 4.62 -4.29
CA LEU A 4 14.43 3.75 -3.35
C LEU A 4 15.02 2.48 -3.99
N LEU A 5 14.52 2.04 -5.14
CA LEU A 5 14.94 0.75 -5.69
C LEU A 5 16.17 0.89 -6.59
N VAL A 6 17.15 -0.01 -6.41
CA VAL A 6 18.22 -0.25 -7.39
C VAL A 6 17.57 -0.44 -8.76
N CYS A 7 18.18 0.06 -9.85
CA CYS A 7 17.58 0.07 -11.20
C CYS A 7 16.89 -1.26 -11.59
N GLN A 8 17.46 -2.38 -11.13
CA GLN A 8 16.96 -3.73 -11.37
C GLN A 8 15.58 -4.01 -10.72
N ASP A 9 15.34 -3.54 -9.50
CA ASP A 9 14.07 -3.73 -8.80
C ASP A 9 13.00 -2.75 -9.31
N ARG A 10 13.39 -1.56 -9.78
CA ARG A 10 12.46 -0.62 -10.45
C ARG A 10 11.88 -1.25 -11.72
N GLU A 11 12.72 -1.87 -12.54
CA GLU A 11 12.28 -2.58 -13.74
C GLU A 11 11.40 -3.79 -13.38
N ARG A 12 11.82 -4.60 -12.40
CA ARG A 12 11.08 -5.78 -11.94
C ARG A 12 9.65 -5.45 -11.51
N TYR A 13 9.47 -4.34 -10.79
CA TYR A 13 8.16 -3.91 -10.31
C TYR A 13 7.49 -2.86 -11.18
N LYS A 14 8.04 -2.55 -12.37
CA LYS A 14 7.52 -1.57 -13.33
C LYS A 14 7.30 -0.17 -12.72
N LEU A 15 8.15 0.22 -11.77
CA LEU A 15 8.03 1.51 -11.08
C LEU A 15 8.64 2.65 -11.90
N GLY A 16 7.85 3.71 -12.10
CA GLY A 16 8.28 4.96 -12.72
C GLY A 16 8.93 5.94 -11.74
N ASP A 17 8.84 7.22 -12.05
CA ASP A 17 9.27 8.30 -11.17
C ASP A 17 8.33 8.46 -9.96
N ALA A 18 8.83 8.96 -8.83
CA ALA A 18 8.01 9.21 -7.65
C ALA A 18 6.84 10.17 -7.92
N ALA A 19 7.07 11.20 -8.73
CA ALA A 19 6.04 12.17 -9.09
C ALA A 19 4.92 11.55 -9.94
N SER A 20 5.18 10.41 -10.59
CA SER A 20 4.18 9.72 -11.41
C SER A 20 3.14 8.96 -10.60
N PHE A 21 3.35 8.75 -9.29
CA PHE A 21 2.43 8.03 -8.43
C PHE A 21 1.54 8.98 -7.62
N HIS A 22 0.23 8.82 -7.77
CA HIS A 22 -0.79 9.64 -7.11
C HIS A 22 -0.59 9.66 -5.59
N TYR A 23 -0.33 8.51 -4.96
CA TYR A 23 -0.12 8.45 -3.51
C TYR A 23 1.17 9.14 -3.02
N LEU A 24 2.12 9.46 -3.90
CA LEU A 24 3.40 10.09 -3.54
C LEU A 24 3.46 11.58 -3.90
N ASN A 25 2.59 12.07 -4.78
CA ASN A 25 2.68 13.43 -5.32
C ASN A 25 1.69 14.44 -4.70
N GLN A 26 1.03 14.09 -3.59
CA GLN A 26 -0.04 14.93 -3.00
C GLN A 26 0.46 16.19 -2.27
N SER A 27 1.72 16.22 -1.82
CA SER A 27 2.26 17.29 -0.97
C SER A 27 3.26 18.22 -1.67
N ASN A 28 3.48 18.06 -2.98
CA ASN A 28 4.56 18.70 -3.76
C ASN A 28 5.98 18.53 -3.17
N CYS A 29 6.15 17.72 -2.12
CA CYS A 29 7.42 17.45 -1.46
C CYS A 29 7.78 15.98 -1.71
N ILE A 30 8.62 15.75 -2.71
CA ILE A 30 9.05 14.42 -3.15
C ILE A 30 10.48 14.13 -2.69
N LYS A 31 11.28 15.18 -2.50
CA LYS A 31 12.67 15.10 -2.04
C LYS A 31 12.83 15.81 -0.72
N LEU A 32 13.52 15.15 0.20
CA LEU A 32 13.94 15.72 1.46
C LEU A 32 15.42 16.08 1.35
N ASP A 33 15.73 17.35 1.63
CA ASP A 33 17.12 17.82 1.61
C ASP A 33 17.97 17.05 2.64
N GLY A 34 19.07 16.46 2.17
CA GLY A 34 20.01 15.72 3.01
C GLY A 34 19.70 14.24 3.21
N MET A 35 18.65 13.71 2.57
CA MET A 35 18.34 12.27 2.58
C MET A 35 18.69 11.64 1.22
N ASP A 36 19.45 10.54 1.25
CA ASP A 36 19.72 9.70 0.08
C ASP A 36 18.86 8.44 0.15
N ASP A 37 17.76 8.45 -0.60
CA ASP A 37 16.81 7.35 -0.70
C ASP A 37 17.45 6.01 -1.09
N SER A 38 18.53 6.03 -1.88
CA SER A 38 19.24 4.80 -2.28
C SER A 38 20.03 4.21 -1.11
N LEU A 39 20.67 5.07 -0.30
CA LEU A 39 21.38 4.64 0.89
C LEU A 39 20.41 4.14 1.97
N GLU A 40 19.28 4.82 2.15
CA GLU A 40 18.22 4.42 3.09
C GLU A 40 17.62 3.07 2.72
N TYR A 41 17.44 2.79 1.43
CA TYR A 41 16.99 1.47 0.97
C TYR A 41 17.95 0.35 1.36
N ILE A 42 19.25 0.52 1.09
CA ILE A 42 20.28 -0.48 1.43
C ILE A 42 20.31 -0.68 2.95
N THR A 43 20.24 0.41 3.71
CA THR A 43 20.23 0.39 5.17
C THR A 43 18.99 -0.35 5.69
N THR A 44 17.83 -0.09 5.11
CA THR A 44 16.57 -0.77 5.44
C THR A 44 16.64 -2.27 5.17
N ARG A 45 17.19 -2.69 4.02
CA ARG A 45 17.37 -4.13 3.71
C ARG A 45 18.30 -4.82 4.69
N ARG A 46 19.42 -4.17 5.04
CA ARG A 46 20.34 -4.70 6.06
C ARG A 46 19.66 -4.81 7.42
N ALA A 47 18.84 -3.83 7.80
CA ALA A 47 18.07 -3.91 9.04
C ALA A 47 17.07 -5.08 9.01
N MET A 48 16.40 -5.31 7.88
CA MET A 48 15.52 -6.46 7.68
C MET A 48 16.28 -7.80 7.82
N ASP A 49 17.49 -7.90 7.27
CA ASP A 49 18.35 -9.09 7.45
C ASP A 49 18.67 -9.34 8.92
N ILE A 50 19.00 -8.29 9.69
CA ILE A 50 19.34 -8.39 11.11
C ILE A 50 18.17 -8.91 11.93
N VAL A 51 16.94 -8.47 11.64
CA VAL A 51 15.72 -8.95 12.33
C VAL A 51 15.18 -10.27 11.75
N GLY A 52 15.94 -10.94 10.89
CA GLY A 52 15.62 -12.27 10.38
C GLY A 52 14.54 -12.30 9.30
N ILE A 53 14.30 -11.18 8.61
CA ILE A 53 13.43 -11.14 7.43
C ILE A 53 14.26 -11.57 6.22
N SER A 54 13.94 -12.74 5.66
CA SER A 54 14.68 -13.33 4.54
C SER A 54 14.58 -12.50 3.26
N SER A 55 15.50 -12.68 2.31
CA SER A 55 15.44 -11.98 1.02
C SER A 55 14.13 -12.21 0.26
N ASN A 56 13.53 -13.40 0.37
CA ASN A 56 12.23 -13.68 -0.26
C ASN A 56 11.09 -12.89 0.40
N GLU A 57 11.14 -12.70 1.72
CA GLU A 57 10.19 -11.87 2.45
C GLU A 57 10.40 -10.39 2.15
N GLN A 58 11.65 -9.92 2.04
CA GLN A 58 11.98 -8.55 1.60
C GLN A 58 11.40 -8.27 0.20
N ASP A 59 11.63 -9.17 -0.74
CA ASP A 59 11.06 -9.09 -2.09
C ASP A 59 9.53 -9.05 -2.07
N ALA A 60 8.89 -9.79 -1.14
CA ALA A 60 7.44 -9.77 -0.98
C ALA A 60 6.94 -8.44 -0.39
N ILE A 61 7.64 -7.87 0.60
CA ILE A 61 7.33 -6.56 1.17
C ILE A 61 7.37 -5.49 0.07
N PHE A 62 8.48 -5.41 -0.68
CA PHE A 62 8.62 -4.41 -1.73
C PHE A 62 7.63 -4.61 -2.86
N ARG A 63 7.33 -5.87 -3.23
CA ARG A 63 6.29 -6.19 -4.20
C ARG A 63 4.91 -5.69 -3.77
N VAL A 64 4.53 -5.91 -2.50
CA VAL A 64 3.24 -5.45 -1.96
C VAL A 64 3.14 -3.93 -2.00
N VAL A 65 4.21 -3.22 -1.63
CA VAL A 65 4.15 -1.76 -1.67
C VAL A 65 4.16 -1.22 -3.10
N ALA A 66 4.92 -1.82 -4.01
CA ALA A 66 4.83 -1.49 -5.44
C ALA A 66 3.39 -1.69 -5.97
N ALA A 67 2.73 -2.79 -5.59
CA ALA A 67 1.34 -3.05 -5.96
C ALA A 67 0.39 -1.94 -5.45
N ILE A 68 0.58 -1.48 -4.21
CA ILE A 68 -0.19 -0.34 -3.65
C ILE A 68 0.03 0.94 -4.47
N LEU A 69 1.28 1.22 -4.88
CA LEU A 69 1.59 2.39 -5.70
C LEU A 69 0.90 2.32 -7.07
N HIS A 70 0.96 1.18 -7.75
CA HIS A 70 0.24 0.98 -9.00
C HIS A 70 -1.27 1.11 -8.80
N LEU A 71 -1.81 0.50 -7.74
CA LEU A 71 -3.23 0.58 -7.42
C LEU A 71 -3.69 2.04 -7.28
N GLY A 72 -2.91 2.89 -6.61
CA GLY A 72 -3.23 4.31 -6.43
C GLY A 72 -3.33 5.14 -7.71
N ASN A 73 -2.74 4.66 -8.81
CA ASN A 73 -2.81 5.29 -10.12
C ASN A 73 -3.98 4.80 -10.99
N VAL A 74 -4.78 3.85 -10.52
CA VAL A 74 -5.97 3.41 -11.24
C VAL A 74 -7.05 4.49 -11.11
N GLU A 75 -7.35 5.17 -12.21
CA GLU A 75 -8.48 6.10 -12.31
C GLU A 75 -9.69 5.42 -12.94
N PHE A 76 -10.89 5.88 -12.59
CA PHE A 76 -12.16 5.30 -13.05
C PHE A 76 -12.97 6.33 -13.84
N SER A 77 -13.70 5.86 -14.86
CA SER A 77 -14.72 6.61 -15.60
C SER A 77 -16.06 5.88 -15.56
N GLU A 78 -17.13 6.58 -15.95
CA GLU A 78 -18.46 5.96 -16.07
C GLU A 78 -18.43 4.81 -17.08
N GLY A 79 -19.07 3.70 -16.72
CA GLY A 79 -19.25 2.54 -17.59
C GLY A 79 -20.49 2.64 -18.48
N SER A 80 -20.77 1.57 -19.21
CA SER A 80 -21.94 1.49 -20.10
C SER A 80 -23.28 1.24 -19.38
N GLU A 81 -23.23 0.83 -18.11
CA GLU A 81 -24.41 0.55 -17.30
C GLU A 81 -24.63 1.68 -16.28
N ALA A 82 -25.87 1.83 -15.80
CA ALA A 82 -26.16 2.82 -14.76
C ALA A 82 -25.35 2.54 -13.48
N ASP A 83 -24.80 3.61 -12.90
CA ASP A 83 -23.95 3.57 -11.71
C ASP A 83 -22.72 2.64 -11.84
N SER A 84 -22.28 2.28 -13.05
CA SER A 84 -21.09 1.45 -13.23
C SER A 84 -19.84 2.27 -13.52
N SER A 85 -18.70 1.65 -13.24
CA SER A 85 -17.38 2.24 -13.47
C SER A 85 -16.45 1.24 -14.13
N VAL A 86 -15.53 1.78 -14.91
CA VAL A 86 -14.46 1.05 -15.60
C VAL A 86 -13.15 1.83 -15.45
N PRO A 87 -11.99 1.18 -15.60
CA PRO A 87 -10.72 1.89 -15.72
C PRO A 87 -10.79 2.96 -16.82
N LYS A 88 -10.34 4.18 -16.50
CA LYS A 88 -10.57 5.39 -17.31
C LYS A 88 -9.89 5.36 -18.68
N ASP A 89 -8.68 4.81 -18.75
CA ASP A 89 -7.83 4.82 -19.93
C ASP A 89 -6.81 3.67 -19.89
N ASP A 90 -6.05 3.51 -20.98
CA ASP A 90 -5.01 2.47 -21.10
C ASP A 90 -3.95 2.56 -19.99
N LYS A 91 -3.71 3.77 -19.45
CA LYS A 91 -2.79 3.97 -18.32
C LYS A 91 -3.35 3.36 -17.04
N SER A 92 -4.63 3.61 -16.76
CA SER A 92 -5.33 3.01 -15.62
C SER A 92 -5.39 1.50 -15.75
N GLN A 93 -5.63 0.97 -16.95
CA GLN A 93 -5.60 -0.47 -17.22
C GLN A 93 -4.20 -1.06 -16.98
N PHE A 94 -3.14 -0.40 -17.45
CA PHE A 94 -1.77 -0.81 -17.21
C PHE A 94 -1.45 -0.90 -15.71
N HIS A 95 -1.85 0.11 -14.94
CA HIS A 95 -1.66 0.14 -13.49
C HIS A 95 -2.46 -0.95 -12.78
N LEU A 96 -3.72 -1.17 -13.17
CA LEU A 96 -4.58 -2.22 -12.62
C LEU A 96 -3.98 -3.61 -12.86
N LYS A 97 -3.60 -3.89 -14.12
CA LYS A 97 -2.97 -5.15 -14.50
C LYS A 97 -1.66 -5.38 -13.74
N THR A 98 -0.83 -4.35 -13.64
CA THR A 98 0.44 -4.45 -12.89
C THR A 98 0.19 -4.68 -11.40
N ALA A 99 -0.80 -4.01 -10.81
CA ALA A 99 -1.17 -4.25 -9.41
C ALA A 99 -1.65 -5.70 -9.20
N ALA A 100 -2.48 -6.24 -10.10
CA ALA A 100 -2.93 -7.63 -10.04
C ALA A 100 -1.76 -8.63 -10.16
N GLU A 101 -0.84 -8.41 -11.10
CA GLU A 101 0.38 -9.23 -11.25
C GLU A 101 1.23 -9.23 -9.97
N LEU A 102 1.44 -8.06 -9.35
CA LEU A 102 2.25 -7.92 -8.14
C LEU A 102 1.55 -8.50 -6.89
N PHE A 103 0.23 -8.35 -6.80
CA PHE A 103 -0.59 -9.03 -5.79
C PHE A 103 -0.75 -10.53 -6.04
N MET A 104 -0.35 -11.01 -7.22
CA MET A 104 -0.52 -12.40 -7.66
C MET A 104 -1.99 -12.84 -7.63
N CYS A 105 -2.88 -11.95 -8.10
CA CYS A 105 -4.32 -12.22 -8.21
C CYS A 105 -4.82 -12.03 -9.64
N ASP A 106 -6.06 -12.45 -9.89
CA ASP A 106 -6.71 -12.27 -11.18
C ASP A 106 -7.04 -10.80 -11.44
N GLU A 107 -6.70 -10.32 -12.65
CA GLU A 107 -6.92 -8.93 -13.05
C GLU A 107 -8.41 -8.55 -13.01
N LYS A 108 -9.28 -9.41 -13.55
CA LYS A 108 -10.72 -9.17 -13.57
C LYS A 108 -11.31 -9.25 -12.16
N GLY A 109 -10.86 -10.21 -11.35
CA GLY A 109 -11.26 -10.33 -9.96
C GLY A 109 -10.91 -9.09 -9.15
N LEU A 110 -9.72 -8.51 -9.37
CA LEU A 110 -9.32 -7.24 -8.76
C LEU A 110 -10.21 -6.10 -9.25
N GLU A 111 -10.42 -5.96 -10.56
CA GLU A 111 -11.30 -4.93 -11.13
C GLU A 111 -12.72 -5.01 -10.56
N GLU A 112 -13.32 -6.20 -10.53
CA GLU A 112 -14.65 -6.42 -10.00
C GLU A 112 -14.72 -6.09 -8.51
N SER A 113 -13.69 -6.39 -7.73
CA SER A 113 -13.64 -6.03 -6.31
C SER A 113 -13.60 -4.51 -6.07
N LEU A 114 -13.08 -3.75 -7.04
CA LEU A 114 -13.00 -2.29 -7.00
C LEU A 114 -14.31 -1.64 -7.49
N CYS A 115 -14.91 -2.18 -8.55
CA CYS A 115 -16.06 -1.61 -9.24
C CYS A 115 -17.41 -2.17 -8.78
N LYS A 116 -17.45 -3.25 -8.01
CA LYS A 116 -18.68 -3.89 -7.54
C LYS A 116 -18.68 -4.07 -6.03
N ARG A 117 -19.86 -3.96 -5.43
CA ARG A 117 -20.09 -4.28 -4.03
C ARG A 117 -21.02 -5.48 -3.91
N VAL A 118 -20.54 -6.52 -3.26
CA VAL A 118 -21.33 -7.71 -2.92
C VAL A 118 -21.93 -7.51 -1.53
N MET A 119 -23.26 -7.61 -1.42
CA MET A 119 -23.99 -7.55 -0.16
C MET A 119 -24.72 -8.87 0.06
N VAL A 120 -24.45 -9.54 1.16
CA VAL A 120 -25.13 -10.80 1.52
C VAL A 120 -26.22 -10.50 2.53
N THR A 121 -27.48 -10.76 2.17
CA THR A 121 -28.64 -10.58 3.05
C THR A 121 -29.50 -11.84 2.99
N ARG A 122 -29.80 -12.43 4.17
CA ARG A 122 -30.68 -13.62 4.29
C ARG A 122 -30.30 -14.80 3.37
N GLY A 123 -29.02 -14.96 3.05
CA GLY A 123 -28.51 -16.04 2.18
C GLY A 123 -28.48 -15.70 0.69
N GLU A 124 -29.01 -14.55 0.26
CA GLU A 124 -28.91 -14.07 -1.11
C GLU A 124 -27.75 -13.07 -1.26
N SER A 125 -26.97 -13.20 -2.33
CA SER A 125 -25.92 -12.25 -2.72
C SER A 125 -26.46 -11.26 -3.75
N ILE A 126 -26.53 -9.99 -3.36
CA ILE A 126 -26.88 -8.89 -4.26
C ILE A 126 -25.58 -8.20 -4.66
N VAL A 127 -25.29 -8.17 -5.95
CA VAL A 127 -24.14 -7.46 -6.52
C VAL A 127 -24.62 -6.11 -7.06
N ARG A 128 -24.00 -5.02 -6.60
CA ARG A 128 -24.29 -3.67 -7.07
C ARG A 128 -23.05 -3.06 -7.70
N ASN A 129 -23.21 -2.43 -8.86
CA ASN A 129 -22.19 -1.60 -9.48
C ASN A 129 -21.87 -0.36 -8.63
N LEU A 130 -20.63 0.09 -8.68
CA LEU A 130 -20.16 1.30 -8.03
C LEU A 130 -19.86 2.38 -9.07
N ASP A 131 -20.31 3.60 -8.80
CA ASP A 131 -19.95 4.76 -9.57
C ASP A 131 -18.43 5.03 -9.47
N PRO A 132 -17.84 5.84 -10.38
CA PRO A 132 -16.39 6.06 -10.41
C PRO A 132 -15.81 6.60 -9.09
N ARG A 133 -16.59 7.41 -8.35
CA ARG A 133 -16.17 7.97 -7.07
C ARG A 133 -16.16 6.88 -5.99
N ALA A 134 -17.19 6.04 -5.95
CA ALA A 134 -17.27 4.92 -5.03
C ALA A 134 -16.20 3.87 -5.31
N ALA A 135 -15.86 3.61 -6.58
CA ALA A 135 -14.76 2.74 -6.97
C ALA A 135 -13.40 3.29 -6.51
N ALA A 136 -13.16 4.59 -6.66
CA ALA A 136 -11.95 5.25 -6.14
C ALA A 136 -11.83 5.15 -4.61
N LEU A 137 -12.94 5.30 -3.88
CA LEU A 137 -12.97 5.07 -2.43
C LEU A 137 -12.70 3.61 -2.06
N SER A 138 -13.23 2.66 -2.84
CA SER A 138 -12.96 1.22 -2.66
C SER A 138 -11.47 0.91 -2.85
N ARG A 139 -10.85 1.45 -3.91
CA ARG A 139 -9.41 1.38 -4.18
C ARG A 139 -8.58 1.91 -3.01
N ASP A 140 -8.90 3.10 -2.50
CA ASP A 140 -8.15 3.71 -1.39
C ASP A 140 -8.33 2.92 -0.08
N ALA A 141 -9.53 2.37 0.16
CA ALA A 141 -9.77 1.49 1.29
C ALA A 141 -8.95 0.20 1.19
N LEU A 142 -8.90 -0.43 0.01
CA LEU A 142 -8.09 -1.62 -0.23
C LEU A 142 -6.60 -1.33 0.00
N ALA A 143 -6.08 -0.25 -0.59
CA ALA A 143 -4.69 0.18 -0.40
C ALA A 143 -4.33 0.35 1.08
N ARG A 144 -5.20 1.02 1.85
CA ARG A 144 -5.00 1.21 3.29
C ARG A 144 -5.01 -0.11 4.06
N ILE A 145 -5.95 -1.01 3.75
CA ILE A 145 -6.05 -2.31 4.42
C ILE A 145 -4.80 -3.15 4.14
N VAL A 146 -4.35 -3.21 2.88
CA VAL A 146 -3.15 -3.97 2.51
C VAL A 146 -1.91 -3.42 3.23
N TYR A 147 -1.73 -2.10 3.24
CA TYR A 147 -0.61 -1.47 3.95
C TYR A 147 -0.66 -1.73 5.45
N SER A 148 -1.85 -1.62 6.06
CA SER A 148 -2.05 -1.92 7.49
C SER A 148 -1.68 -3.36 7.83
N ARG A 149 -2.09 -4.33 7.00
CA ARG A 149 -1.76 -5.75 7.19
C ARG A 149 -0.27 -6.03 7.03
N LEU A 150 0.38 -5.37 6.07
CA LEU A 150 1.83 -5.46 5.90
C LEU A 150 2.57 -4.93 7.14
N PHE A 151 2.12 -3.79 7.68
CA PHE A 151 2.69 -3.20 8.89
C PHE A 151 2.51 -4.10 10.12
N ASP A 152 1.30 -4.62 10.34
CA ASP A 152 1.01 -5.58 11.42
C ASP A 152 1.93 -6.81 11.35
N TRP A 153 2.15 -7.31 10.14
CA TRP A 153 3.05 -8.44 9.90
C TRP A 153 4.50 -8.10 10.23
N LEU A 154 4.98 -6.90 9.82
CA LEU A 154 6.33 -6.43 10.15
C LEU A 154 6.54 -6.32 11.66
N VAL A 155 5.60 -5.70 12.38
CA VAL A 155 5.65 -5.59 13.85
C VAL A 155 5.69 -6.97 14.49
N THR A 156 4.85 -7.90 14.02
CA THR A 156 4.84 -9.28 14.52
C THR A 156 6.19 -9.98 14.31
N LYS A 157 6.79 -9.82 13.13
CA LYS A 157 8.11 -10.38 12.81
C LYS A 157 9.23 -9.82 13.68
N ILE A 158 9.27 -8.50 13.85
CA ILE A 158 10.26 -7.83 14.70
C ILE A 158 10.11 -8.29 16.15
N ASN A 159 8.88 -8.31 16.68
CA ASN A 159 8.62 -8.78 18.05
C ASN A 159 9.04 -10.24 18.26
N THR A 160 8.82 -11.08 17.25
CA THR A 160 9.25 -12.49 17.29
C THR A 160 10.78 -12.62 17.26
N SER A 161 11.47 -11.76 16.51
CA SER A 161 12.94 -11.77 16.39
C SER A 161 13.64 -11.31 17.68
N ILE A 162 13.09 -10.29 18.36
CA ILE A 162 13.63 -9.80 19.64
C ILE A 162 13.47 -10.86 20.73
N GLY A 163 12.36 -11.61 20.69
CA GLY A 163 12.03 -12.61 21.70
C GLY A 163 11.59 -11.99 23.04
N GLN A 164 10.81 -12.72 23.82
CA GLN A 164 10.46 -12.34 25.18
C GLN A 164 10.79 -13.48 26.13
N ASP A 165 11.45 -13.16 27.25
CA ASP A 165 11.60 -14.10 28.36
C ASP A 165 10.28 -14.19 29.14
N LEU A 166 9.55 -15.28 28.93
CA LEU A 166 8.28 -15.58 29.58
C LEU A 166 8.40 -15.68 31.11
N ASN A 167 9.60 -15.87 31.64
CA ASN A 167 9.85 -15.97 33.08
C ASN A 167 10.32 -14.66 33.72
N SER A 168 10.45 -13.59 32.93
CA SER A 168 10.89 -12.31 33.47
C SER A 168 9.86 -11.73 34.43
N LYS A 169 10.32 -11.36 35.63
CA LYS A 169 9.49 -10.72 36.67
C LYS A 169 9.52 -9.19 36.60
N LEU A 170 10.38 -8.61 35.76
CA LEU A 170 10.64 -7.18 35.67
C LEU A 170 10.72 -6.76 34.20
N LEU A 171 9.96 -5.72 33.83
CA LEU A 171 9.91 -5.17 32.48
C LEU A 171 10.06 -3.65 32.56
N ILE A 172 10.94 -3.07 31.74
CA ILE A 172 11.04 -1.62 31.55
C ILE A 172 10.45 -1.31 30.17
N GLY A 173 9.32 -0.61 30.14
CA GLY A 173 8.71 -0.12 28.92
C GLY A 173 9.27 1.24 28.54
N VAL A 174 9.69 1.40 27.28
CA VAL A 174 10.01 2.70 26.69
C VAL A 174 8.84 3.11 25.82
N LEU A 175 8.23 4.26 26.10
CA LEU A 175 7.11 4.80 25.35
C LEU A 175 7.59 6.01 24.55
N ASP A 176 7.57 5.89 23.23
CA ASP A 176 7.77 6.99 22.29
C ASP A 176 6.54 7.08 21.40
N ILE A 177 5.80 8.18 21.55
CA ILE A 177 4.56 8.44 20.82
C ILE A 177 4.63 9.86 20.26
N TYR A 178 3.95 10.08 19.14
CA TYR A 178 3.90 11.39 18.51
C TYR A 178 3.50 12.49 19.51
N GLY A 179 4.29 13.57 19.54
CA GLY A 179 4.02 14.76 20.35
C GLY A 179 2.83 15.55 19.81
N PHE A 180 2.44 16.59 20.54
CA PHE A 180 1.33 17.46 20.12
C PHE A 180 1.72 18.26 18.87
N GLU A 181 0.98 18.07 17.77
CA GLU A 181 1.18 18.81 16.52
C GLU A 181 -0.05 19.69 16.24
N SER A 182 0.14 20.99 15.98
CA SER A 182 -0.93 21.93 15.60
C SER A 182 -0.72 22.42 14.18
N PHE A 183 -1.64 22.07 13.27
CA PHE A 183 -1.63 22.50 11.88
C PHE A 183 -2.83 23.39 11.55
N LYS A 184 -2.75 24.07 10.40
CA LYS A 184 -3.83 24.95 9.89
C LYS A 184 -5.16 24.21 9.64
N THR A 185 -5.11 22.90 9.35
CA THR A 185 -6.29 22.03 9.21
C THR A 185 -6.00 20.70 9.89
N ASN A 186 -6.74 20.37 10.95
CA ASN A 186 -6.62 19.08 11.64
C ASN A 186 -7.58 18.06 11.00
N SER A 187 -7.05 16.93 10.52
CA SER A 187 -7.82 15.80 9.98
C SER A 187 -8.09 14.72 11.03
N HIS A 188 -9.06 13.83 10.80
CA HIS A 188 -9.46 12.74 11.72
C HIS A 188 -8.33 11.84 12.23
N SER A 189 -7.22 11.70 11.52
CA SER A 189 -6.03 10.95 11.96
C SER A 189 -5.17 11.69 13.01
N ARG A 190 -5.53 12.93 13.36
CA ARG A 190 -4.73 13.86 14.19
C ARG A 190 -5.60 14.67 15.17
N LEU A 191 -6.80 14.16 15.49
CA LEU A 191 -7.64 14.62 16.61
C LEU A 191 -7.31 13.80 17.86
#